data_AF-A0A5Q3H7P7-F1
#
_entry.id   AF-A0A5Q3H7P7-F1
#
_cell.length_a   1.000
_cell.length_b   1.000
_cell.length_c   1.000
_cell.angle_alpha   90.00
_cell.angle_beta   90.00
_cell.angle_gamma   90.00
#
_symmetry.space_group_name_H-M   'P 1'
#
loop_
_entity.id
_entity.type
_entity.pdbx_description
1 polymer ?
#
loop_
_entity_poly.entity_id
_entity_poly.type
_entity_poly.pdbx_seq_one_letter_code
_entity_poly.pdbx_strand_id
1 'polypeptide(L)'
;MKNPLPACPATLCLIPLVLALAACAPGARTSHDPLSIARAPVATAINDYQRCAQDALAPLMKDATASVFALADAALATCAPAHDAVRRSILADNAGHPYVAAFADEASENVRLRTRNMLAHSVNRAREAAAPQIQQAK
;
A
#
# COMPACT_ATOMS: atom_id res chain seq x y z
N MET A 1 -77.06 -31.98 14.39
CA MET A 1 -77.82 -30.71 14.28
C MET A 1 -76.95 -29.58 14.79
N LYS A 2 -76.98 -28.42 14.09
CA LYS A 2 -76.34 -27.12 14.35
C LYS A 2 -74.85 -26.91 13.97
N ASN A 3 -74.68 -26.23 12.83
CA ASN A 3 -73.54 -25.37 12.46
C ASN A 3 -73.53 -24.08 13.33
N PRO A 4 -72.67 -23.08 13.04
CA PRO A 4 -71.29 -22.89 13.50
C PRO A 4 -71.16 -21.62 14.38
N LEU A 5 -69.99 -21.36 14.98
CA LEU A 5 -69.66 -20.06 15.57
C LEU A 5 -68.26 -19.59 15.15
N PRO A 6 -68.01 -18.28 15.16
CA PRO A 6 -67.48 -17.55 14.02
C PRO A 6 -65.95 -17.50 13.98
N ALA A 7 -65.45 -17.34 12.75
CA ALA A 7 -64.09 -16.90 12.47
C ALA A 7 -63.81 -15.58 13.22
N CYS A 8 -62.94 -15.64 14.21
CA CYS A 8 -62.42 -14.46 14.88
C CYS A 8 -61.26 -13.92 14.03
N PRO A 9 -61.26 -12.65 13.61
CA PRO A 9 -60.24 -12.07 12.75
C PRO A 9 -59.02 -11.65 13.60
N ALA A 10 -58.37 -12.60 14.27
CA ALA A 10 -57.24 -12.29 15.15
C ALA A 10 -55.88 -12.41 14.44
N THR A 11 -55.83 -12.91 13.19
CA THR A 11 -54.58 -13.36 12.56
C THR A 11 -54.02 -12.41 11.51
N LEU A 12 -54.53 -11.18 11.38
CA LEU A 12 -54.11 -10.26 10.31
C LEU A 12 -53.50 -8.93 10.77
N CYS A 13 -53.32 -8.70 12.08
CA CYS A 13 -52.75 -7.45 12.59
C CYS A 13 -51.38 -7.58 13.27
N LEU A 14 -50.70 -8.73 13.18
CA LEU A 14 -49.38 -8.92 13.81
C LEU A 14 -48.19 -8.81 12.83
N ILE A 15 -48.44 -8.86 11.52
CA ILE A 15 -47.38 -8.76 10.51
C ILE A 15 -46.80 -7.33 10.38
N PRO A 16 -47.56 -6.22 10.46
CA PRO A 16 -46.96 -4.90 10.25
C PRO A 16 -46.13 -4.44 11.45
N LEU A 17 -46.41 -4.94 12.66
CA LEU A 17 -45.64 -4.58 13.86
C LEU A 17 -44.26 -5.26 13.88
N VAL A 18 -44.16 -6.50 13.40
CA VAL A 18 -42.86 -7.22 13.32
C VAL A 18 -41.98 -6.66 12.21
N LEU A 19 -42.55 -6.21 11.08
CA LEU A 19 -41.77 -5.50 10.05
C LEU A 19 -41.30 -4.10 10.51
N ALA A 20 -42.08 -3.40 11.33
CA ALA A 20 -41.67 -2.10 11.87
C ALA A 20 -40.53 -2.20 12.89
N LEU A 21 -40.44 -3.29 13.67
CA LEU A 21 -39.31 -3.52 14.59
C LEU A 21 -38.04 -4.01 13.88
N ALA A 22 -38.13 -4.65 12.71
CA ALA A 22 -36.95 -5.07 11.94
C ALA A 22 -36.25 -3.90 11.21
N ALA A 23 -36.95 -2.78 10.98
CA ALA A 23 -36.37 -1.56 10.42
C ALA A 23 -35.62 -0.70 11.46
N CYS A 24 -35.69 -1.07 12.74
CA CYS A 24 -34.98 -0.41 13.84
C CYS A 24 -34.02 -1.38 14.56
N ALA A 25 -33.55 -2.42 13.87
CA ALA A 25 -32.21 -2.90 14.15
C ALA A 25 -31.27 -1.72 13.82
N PRO A 26 -30.28 -1.38 14.66
CA PRO A 26 -29.21 -0.52 14.22
C PRO A 26 -28.57 -1.26 13.06
N GLY A 27 -28.99 -0.91 11.83
CA GLY A 27 -28.46 -1.46 10.60
C GLY A 27 -26.98 -1.41 10.78
N ALA A 28 -26.36 -2.59 10.74
CA ALA A 28 -24.99 -2.80 11.14
C ALA A 28 -24.23 -1.59 10.66
N ARG A 29 -23.87 -0.71 11.60
CA ARG A 29 -22.82 0.25 11.36
C ARG A 29 -21.62 -0.68 11.33
N THR A 30 -21.43 -1.36 10.19
CA THR A 30 -20.12 -1.40 9.58
C THR A 30 -19.74 0.06 9.55
N SER A 31 -19.17 0.52 10.67
CA SER A 31 -18.11 1.47 10.64
C SER A 31 -17.23 0.90 9.54
N HIS A 32 -17.45 1.39 8.33
CA HIS A 32 -16.41 1.44 7.34
C HIS A 32 -15.41 2.34 8.03
N ASP A 33 -14.64 1.74 8.93
CA ASP A 33 -13.32 2.19 9.23
C ASP A 33 -12.73 2.36 7.82
N PRO A 34 -12.44 3.60 7.38
CA PRO A 34 -11.91 3.82 6.03
C PRO A 34 -10.58 3.07 5.82
N LEU A 35 -10.09 2.41 6.87
CA LEU A 35 -8.88 1.59 6.94
C LEU A 35 -9.12 0.08 6.89
N SER A 36 -10.37 -0.37 6.73
CA SER A 36 -10.73 -1.80 6.57
C SER A 36 -10.54 -2.32 5.13
N ILE A 37 -9.97 -1.51 4.23
CA ILE A 37 -9.33 -2.06 3.02
C ILE A 37 -8.08 -2.77 3.54
N ALA A 38 -8.06 -4.10 3.45
CA ALA A 38 -6.95 -4.95 3.90
C ALA A 38 -5.59 -4.26 3.69
N ARG A 39 -5.00 -3.74 4.77
CA ARG A 39 -3.80 -2.92 4.71
C ARG A 39 -2.69 -3.78 4.13
N ALA A 40 -2.27 -3.51 2.89
CA ALA A 40 -1.06 -4.12 2.37
C ALA A 40 0.08 -3.76 3.35
N PRO A 41 0.80 -4.76 3.91
CA PRO A 41 1.82 -4.50 4.90
C PRO A 41 2.84 -3.48 4.39
N VAL A 42 3.30 -2.56 5.25
CA VAL A 42 4.31 -1.56 4.88
C VAL A 42 5.54 -2.22 4.26
N ALA A 43 5.96 -3.37 4.79
CA ALA A 43 7.05 -4.17 4.24
C ALA A 43 6.81 -4.62 2.79
N THR A 44 5.58 -5.02 2.44
CA THR A 44 5.23 -5.41 1.07
C THR A 44 5.35 -4.22 0.13
N ALA A 45 4.80 -3.05 0.49
CA ALA A 45 4.90 -1.85 -0.32
C ALA A 45 6.37 -1.41 -0.53
N ILE A 46 7.21 -1.53 0.50
CA ILE A 46 8.65 -1.25 0.38
C ILE A 46 9.32 -2.23 -0.58
N ASN A 47 9.02 -3.52 -0.49
CA ASN A 47 9.58 -4.54 -1.37
C ASN A 47 9.16 -4.32 -2.83
N ASP A 48 7.90 -3.98 -3.07
CA ASP A 48 7.38 -3.69 -4.41
C ASP A 48 8.04 -2.45 -5.01
N TYR A 49 8.22 -1.40 -4.20
CA TYR A 49 8.95 -0.20 -4.61
C TYR A 49 10.42 -0.51 -4.96
N GLN A 50 11.11 -1.30 -4.13
CA GLN A 50 12.49 -1.70 -4.39
C GLN A 50 12.62 -2.55 -5.66
N ARG A 51 11.67 -3.47 -5.89
CA ARG A 51 11.64 -4.29 -7.11
C ARG A 51 11.44 -3.42 -8.35
N CYS A 52 10.45 -2.51 -8.33
CA CYS A 52 10.25 -1.55 -9.41
C CYS A 52 11.55 -0.78 -9.73
N ALA A 53 12.23 -0.28 -8.70
CA ALA A 53 13.41 0.54 -8.89
C ALA A 53 14.62 -0.27 -9.42
N GLN A 54 14.74 -1.55 -9.05
CA GLN A 54 15.74 -2.46 -9.61
C GLN A 54 15.46 -2.78 -11.09
N ASP A 55 14.21 -3.07 -11.42
CA ASP A 55 13.79 -3.35 -12.79
C ASP A 55 13.99 -2.12 -13.70
N ALA A 56 13.66 -0.93 -13.19
CA ALA A 56 13.88 0.35 -13.88
C ALA A 56 15.36 0.70 -14.04
N LEU A 57 16.23 0.26 -13.12
CA LEU A 57 17.66 0.49 -13.21
C LEU A 57 18.34 -0.38 -14.28
N ALA A 58 17.88 -1.62 -14.47
CA ALA A 58 18.49 -2.59 -15.39
C ALA A 58 18.83 -2.04 -16.79
N PRO A 59 17.93 -1.32 -17.51
CA PRO A 59 18.25 -0.76 -18.81
C PRO A 59 19.26 0.40 -18.75
N LEU A 60 19.36 1.10 -17.62
CA LEU A 60 20.20 2.29 -17.43
C LEU A 60 21.67 1.93 -17.13
N MET A 61 21.94 0.71 -16.68
CA MET A 61 23.29 0.27 -16.28
C MET A 61 24.33 0.28 -17.43
N LYS A 62 23.87 0.37 -18.69
CA LYS A 62 24.74 0.41 -19.87
C LYS A 62 25.47 1.73 -20.05
N ASP A 63 24.96 2.81 -19.45
CA ASP A 63 25.67 4.09 -19.46
C ASP A 63 26.78 4.07 -18.41
N ALA A 64 28.01 3.81 -18.86
CA ALA A 64 29.19 3.78 -17.99
C ALA A 64 29.64 5.18 -17.53
N THR A 65 29.19 6.24 -18.20
CA THR A 65 29.66 7.62 -17.99
C THR A 65 28.77 8.41 -17.03
N ALA A 66 27.49 8.04 -16.95
CA ALA A 66 26.56 8.68 -16.03
C ALA A 66 26.95 8.48 -14.56
N SER A 67 26.63 9.46 -13.72
CA SER A 67 26.74 9.34 -12.26
C SER A 67 25.85 8.20 -11.74
N VAL A 68 26.38 7.38 -10.83
CA VAL A 68 25.61 6.27 -10.22
C VAL A 68 24.37 6.76 -9.48
N PHE A 69 24.42 7.96 -8.89
CA PHE A 69 23.25 8.58 -8.26
C PHE A 69 22.25 9.11 -9.27
N ALA A 70 22.71 9.64 -10.41
CA ALA A 70 21.81 10.08 -11.48
C ALA A 70 21.05 8.90 -12.09
N LEU A 71 21.71 7.75 -12.27
CA LEU A 71 21.07 6.52 -12.72
C LEU A 71 20.05 5.99 -11.69
N ALA A 72 20.40 6.03 -10.40
CA ALA A 72 19.48 5.66 -9.33
C ALA A 72 18.27 6.59 -9.26
N ASP A 73 18.46 7.92 -9.31
CA ASP A 73 17.37 8.89 -9.29
C ASP A 73 16.44 8.74 -10.52
N ALA A 74 17.01 8.48 -11.71
CA ALA A 74 16.23 8.20 -12.91
C ALA A 74 15.37 6.92 -12.76
N ALA A 75 15.91 5.86 -12.17
CA ALA A 75 15.16 4.64 -11.90
C ALA A 75 14.06 4.84 -10.83
N LEU A 76 14.31 5.66 -9.80
CA LEU A 76 13.29 5.94 -8.78
C LEU A 76 12.15 6.81 -9.32
N ALA A 77 12.45 7.74 -10.24
CA ALA A 77 11.45 8.60 -10.84
C ALA A 77 10.35 7.81 -11.61
N THR A 78 10.70 6.69 -12.23
CA THR A 78 9.71 5.83 -12.90
C THR A 78 8.81 5.07 -11.93
N CYS A 79 9.21 4.98 -10.66
CA CYS A 79 8.55 4.21 -9.61
C CYS A 79 7.74 5.08 -8.63
N ALA A 80 7.43 6.32 -8.97
CA ALA A 80 6.64 7.23 -8.14
C ALA A 80 5.31 6.62 -7.64
N PRO A 81 4.52 5.89 -8.47
CA PRO A 81 3.27 5.27 -7.99
C PRO A 81 3.49 4.21 -6.89
N ALA A 82 4.60 3.46 -6.96
CA ALA A 82 4.96 2.48 -5.94
C ALA A 82 5.46 3.17 -4.66
N HIS A 83 6.16 4.29 -4.79
CA HIS A 83 6.55 5.13 -3.65
C HIS A 83 5.33 5.72 -2.93
N ASP A 84 4.32 6.18 -3.67
CA ASP A 84 3.03 6.62 -3.11
C ASP A 84 2.29 5.48 -2.38
N ALA A 85 2.45 4.23 -2.84
CA ALA A 85 1.90 3.07 -2.16
C ALA A 85 2.56 2.86 -0.78
N VAL A 86 3.87 3.05 -0.67
CA VAL A 86 4.60 3.01 0.63
C VAL A 86 4.03 4.04 1.58
N ARG A 87 3.90 5.30 1.13
CA ARG A 87 3.35 6.39 1.94
C ARG A 87 1.94 6.05 2.44
N ARG A 88 1.07 5.57 1.56
CA ARG A 88 -0.30 5.17 1.92
C ARG A 88 -0.33 4.00 2.90
N SER A 89 0.55 3.01 2.74
CA SER A 89 0.66 1.90 3.70
C SER A 89 1.12 2.40 5.08
N ILE A 90 2.07 3.33 5.17
CA ILE A 90 2.52 3.92 6.43
C ILE A 90 1.39 4.72 7.10
N LEU A 91 0.69 5.55 6.32
CA LEU A 91 -0.48 6.31 6.81
C LEU A 91 -1.56 5.37 7.34
N ALA A 92 -1.85 4.30 6.59
CA ALA A 92 -2.85 3.33 6.98
C ALA A 92 -2.43 2.67 8.30
N ASP A 93 -1.19 2.19 8.41
CA ASP A 93 -0.69 1.50 9.60
C ASP A 93 -0.78 2.36 10.87
N ASN A 94 -0.58 3.67 10.74
CA ASN A 94 -0.55 4.63 11.84
C ASN A 94 -1.84 5.44 12.01
N ALA A 95 -2.94 5.05 11.35
CA ALA A 95 -4.12 5.89 11.35
C ALA A 95 -4.74 6.07 12.75
N GLY A 96 -5.19 7.29 13.04
CA GLY A 96 -5.76 7.68 14.34
C GLY A 96 -4.89 8.62 15.17
N HIS A 97 -3.65 8.91 14.73
CA HIS A 97 -2.78 9.87 15.42
C HIS A 97 -2.59 11.18 14.61
N PRO A 98 -2.66 12.36 15.24
CA PRO A 98 -2.66 13.66 14.53
C PRO A 98 -1.35 14.02 13.84
N TYR A 99 -0.22 13.39 14.18
CA TYR A 99 1.10 13.66 13.62
C TYR A 99 1.50 12.75 12.45
N VAL A 100 0.58 11.89 12.01
CA VAL A 100 0.90 10.74 11.14
C VAL A 100 1.16 11.13 9.70
N ALA A 101 0.60 12.24 9.24
CA ALA A 101 0.84 12.72 7.88
C ALA A 101 2.30 13.13 7.67
N ALA A 102 2.83 13.99 8.53
CA ALA A 102 4.23 14.42 8.48
C ALA A 102 5.19 13.24 8.68
N PHE A 103 4.86 12.33 9.61
CA PHE A 103 5.63 11.10 9.81
C PHE A 103 5.66 10.21 8.56
N ALA A 104 4.52 10.01 7.89
CA ALA A 104 4.47 9.18 6.69
C ALA A 104 5.24 9.80 5.52
N ASP A 105 5.20 11.12 5.39
CA ASP A 105 6.00 11.85 4.40
C ASP A 105 7.50 11.62 4.65
N GLU A 106 7.96 11.89 5.87
CA GLU A 106 9.37 11.70 6.27
C GLU A 106 9.82 10.23 6.14
N ALA A 107 9.00 9.28 6.62
CA ALA A 107 9.32 7.87 6.56
C ALA A 107 9.37 7.36 5.11
N SER A 108 8.43 7.78 4.26
CA SER A 108 8.45 7.42 2.84
C SER A 108 9.67 8.01 2.12
N GLU A 109 10.08 9.23 2.45
CA GLU A 109 11.26 9.86 1.86
C GLU A 109 12.56 9.17 2.32
N ASN A 110 12.63 8.74 3.58
CA ASN A 110 13.74 7.91 4.07
C ASN A 110 13.84 6.57 3.33
N VAL A 111 12.70 5.94 3.00
CA VAL A 111 12.67 4.75 2.14
C VAL A 111 13.22 5.08 0.75
N ARG A 112 12.84 6.22 0.15
CA ARG A 112 13.36 6.68 -1.15
C ARG A 112 14.88 6.83 -1.13
N LEU A 113 15.41 7.55 -0.14
CA LEU A 113 16.86 7.79 0.02
C LEU A 113 17.64 6.49 0.25
N ARG A 114 17.11 5.58 1.08
CA ARG A 114 17.74 4.28 1.33
C ARG A 114 17.80 3.44 0.06
N THR A 115 16.68 3.37 -0.69
CA THR A 115 16.64 2.66 -1.97
C THR A 115 17.62 3.27 -2.97
N ARG A 116 17.69 4.61 -3.06
CA ARG A 116 18.67 5.30 -3.92
C ARG A 116 20.10 4.87 -3.63
N ASN A 117 20.49 4.91 -2.36
CA ASN A 117 21.85 4.59 -1.95
C ASN A 117 22.20 3.12 -2.20
N MET A 118 21.24 2.21 -2.00
CA MET A 118 21.39 0.80 -2.33
C MET A 118 21.62 0.58 -3.83
N LEU A 119 20.83 1.24 -4.69
CA LEU A 119 20.97 1.16 -6.14
C LEU A 119 22.30 1.76 -6.61
N ALA A 120 22.65 2.95 -6.15
CA ALA A 120 23.92 3.60 -6.48
C ALA A 120 25.12 2.72 -6.08
N HIS A 121 25.06 2.10 -4.90
CA HIS A 121 26.08 1.15 -4.46
C HIS A 121 26.16 -0.08 -5.38
N SER A 122 25.01 -0.66 -5.77
CA SER A 122 24.96 -1.79 -6.70
C SER A 122 25.60 -1.47 -8.06
N VAL A 123 25.29 -0.30 -8.64
CA VAL A 123 25.90 0.14 -9.90
C VAL A 123 27.40 0.32 -9.74
N ASN A 124 27.84 0.98 -8.66
CA ASN A 124 29.26 1.20 -8.41
C ASN A 124 30.02 -0.13 -8.32
N ARG A 125 29.48 -1.11 -7.59
CA ARG A 125 30.04 -2.46 -7.48
C ARG A 125 30.10 -3.19 -8.82
N ALA A 126 29.06 -3.06 -9.65
CA ALA A 126 29.05 -3.66 -10.99
C ALA A 126 30.13 -3.05 -11.90
N ARG A 127 30.36 -1.73 -11.81
CA ARG A 127 31.42 -1.04 -12.57
C ARG A 127 32.82 -1.44 -12.09
N GLU A 128 33.05 -1.51 -10.78
CA GLU A 128 34.31 -1.97 -10.20
C GLU A 128 34.67 -3.39 -10.67
N ALA A 129 33.68 -4.29 -10.73
CA ALA A 129 33.88 -5.67 -11.19
C ALA A 129 34.17 -5.77 -12.70
N ALA A 130 33.71 -4.80 -13.49
CA ALA A 130 33.92 -4.75 -14.94
C ALA A 130 35.22 -4.01 -15.34
N ALA A 131 35.83 -3.24 -14.43
CA ALA A 131 37.06 -2.53 -14.71
C ALA A 131 38.23 -3.53 -14.89
N PRO A 132 39.06 -3.38 -15.93
CA PRO A 132 40.23 -4.23 -16.11
C PRO A 132 41.17 -4.05 -14.92
N GLN A 133 41.53 -5.16 -14.26
CA GLN A 133 42.58 -5.14 -13.25
C GLN A 133 43.88 -4.72 -13.94
N ILE A 134 44.30 -3.47 -13.75
CA ILE A 134 45.63 -3.03 -14.17
C ILE A 134 46.60 -3.86 -13.35
N GLN A 135 47.12 -4.93 -13.95
CA GLN A 135 48.22 -5.70 -13.39
C GLN A 135 49.37 -4.71 -13.23
N GLN A 136 49.65 -4.32 -11.99
CA GLN A 136 50.87 -3.61 -11.64
C GLN A 136 52.02 -4.54 -12.03
N ALA A 137 52.65 -4.26 -13.17
CA ALA A 137 53.91 -4.86 -13.54
C ALA A 137 54.93 -4.47 -12.45
N LYS A 138 55.45 -5.49 -11.75
CA LYS A 138 56.63 -5.38 -10.90
C LYS A 138 57.88 -5.30 -11.77
#